data_AF-A0A3S2VRU4-F1
#
_entry.id   AF-A0A3S2VRU4-F1
#
_cell.length_a   1.000
_cell.length_b   1.000
_cell.length_c   1.000
_cell.angle_alpha   90.00
_cell.angle_beta   90.00
_cell.angle_gamma   90.00
#
_symmetry.space_group_name_H-M   'P 1'
#
loop_
_entity.id
_entity.type
_entity.pdbx_description
1 polymer ?
#
loop_
_entity_poly.entity_id
_entity_poly.type
_entity_poly.pdbx_seq_one_letter_code
_entity_poly.pdbx_strand_id
1 'polypeptide(L)'
;MNDKQPPRRETIALNTKLEEDFVAPLTAMRGALEILRDYPELAEEERVRFAEKALRGCARLEASVRHLGDVLYADKDAATRAKPTPSEHAKRVKLNYDDRLIDLDLSGIQFSSPEMVNEFFDTVDQIIEDTGTDWFFVVNYACRIWPEAWIAFAHRAKKINVSFSLGTVRYVDVSDNDPWARAAADDPTIHSSRDDALAEISAMRSGRSR
;
A
#
# COMPACT_ATOMS: atom_id res chain seq x y z
N MET A 1 4.75 12.05 -36.01
CA MET A 1 6.10 12.26 -35.44
C MET A 1 5.94 12.28 -33.93
N ASN A 2 6.44 11.24 -33.26
CA ASN A 2 6.36 11.11 -31.81
C ASN A 2 7.29 12.13 -31.15
N ASP A 3 6.70 13.11 -30.49
CA ASP A 3 7.42 14.08 -29.67
C ASP A 3 7.61 13.48 -28.27
N LYS A 4 8.69 12.71 -28.09
CA LYS A 4 9.10 12.25 -26.76
C LYS A 4 9.78 13.42 -26.07
N GLN A 5 9.00 14.17 -25.30
CA GLN A 5 9.52 15.21 -24.43
C GLN A 5 10.56 14.60 -23.47
N PRO A 6 11.75 15.20 -23.32
CA PRO A 6 12.82 14.63 -22.49
C PRO A 6 12.38 14.61 -21.01
N PRO A 7 12.77 13.58 -20.24
CA PRO A 7 12.39 13.47 -18.85
C PRO A 7 12.88 14.69 -18.06
N ARG A 8 12.01 15.23 -17.19
CA ARG A 8 12.35 16.36 -16.30
C ARG A 8 13.55 15.99 -15.43
N ARG A 9 14.46 16.94 -15.20
CA ARG A 9 15.72 16.74 -14.46
C ARG A 9 15.54 16.09 -13.08
N GLU A 10 14.44 16.38 -12.39
CA GLU A 10 14.07 15.77 -11.11
C GLU A 10 13.75 14.27 -11.24
N THR A 11 13.07 13.86 -12.32
CA THR A 11 12.78 12.46 -12.63
C THR A 11 14.06 11.68 -12.95
N ILE A 12 15.03 12.30 -13.63
CA ILE A 12 16.34 11.70 -13.90
C ILE A 12 17.10 11.51 -12.58
N ALA A 13 17.12 12.51 -11.71
CA ALA A 13 17.81 12.44 -10.42
C ALA A 13 17.20 11.38 -9.47
N LEU A 14 15.88 11.22 -9.47
CA LEU A 14 15.20 10.20 -8.67
C LEU A 14 15.46 8.78 -9.21
N ASN A 15 15.45 8.61 -10.53
CA ASN A 15 15.74 7.32 -11.17
C ASN A 15 17.20 6.90 -10.95
N THR A 16 18.15 7.83 -11.03
CA THR A 16 19.57 7.55 -10.72
C THR A 16 19.74 7.13 -9.26
N LYS A 17 19.07 7.81 -8.32
CA LYS A 17 19.08 7.41 -6.90
C LYS A 17 18.46 6.03 -6.69
N LEU A 18 17.35 5.70 -7.37
CA LEU A 18 16.72 4.39 -7.27
C LEU A 18 17.66 3.26 -7.73
N GLU A 19 18.34 3.48 -8.86
CA GLU A 19 19.33 2.55 -9.39
C GLU A 19 20.50 2.35 -8.43
N GLU A 20 21.07 3.44 -7.92
CA GLU A 20 22.24 3.39 -7.04
C GLU A 20 21.94 2.82 -5.66
N ASP A 21 20.80 3.20 -5.07
CA ASP A 21 20.46 2.90 -3.68
C ASP A 21 19.74 1.57 -3.49
N PHE A 22 19.09 1.05 -4.53
CA PHE A 22 18.28 -0.17 -4.43
C PHE A 22 18.66 -1.24 -5.46
N VAL A 23 18.69 -0.91 -6.75
CA VAL A 23 18.87 -1.90 -7.82
C VAL A 23 20.29 -2.47 -7.82
N ALA A 24 21.31 -1.62 -7.71
CA ALA A 24 22.70 -2.06 -7.68
C ALA A 24 23.03 -2.94 -6.45
N PRO A 25 22.61 -2.60 -5.21
CA PRO A 25 22.76 -3.48 -4.05
C PRO A 25 22.06 -4.84 -4.22
N LEU A 26 20.82 -4.87 -4.71
CA LEU A 26 20.07 -6.11 -4.93
C LEU A 26 20.77 -7.01 -5.96
N THR A 27 21.26 -6.42 -7.04
CA THR A 27 22.00 -7.15 -8.09
C THR A 27 23.30 -7.74 -7.54
N ALA A 28 24.04 -6.97 -6.75
CA ALA A 28 25.28 -7.43 -6.12
C ALA A 28 25.04 -8.55 -5.09
N MET A 29 23.96 -8.45 -4.31
CA MET A 29 23.55 -9.49 -3.36
C MET A 29 23.18 -10.78 -4.08
N ARG A 30 22.36 -10.69 -5.13
CA ARG A 30 21.99 -11.84 -5.95
C ARG A 30 23.23 -12.56 -6.48
N GLY A 31 24.17 -11.84 -7.09
CA GLY A 31 25.40 -12.44 -7.61
C GLY A 31 26.26 -13.11 -6.52
N ALA A 32 26.34 -12.52 -5.33
CA ALA A 32 27.06 -13.12 -4.21
C ALA A 32 26.41 -14.44 -3.72
N LEU A 33 25.08 -14.47 -3.67
CA LEU A 33 24.32 -15.66 -3.27
C LEU A 33 24.36 -16.75 -4.34
N GLU A 34 24.32 -16.40 -5.63
CA GLU A 34 24.49 -17.34 -6.74
C GLU A 34 25.88 -17.99 -6.68
N ILE A 35 26.95 -17.23 -6.43
CA ILE A 35 28.30 -17.78 -6.28
C ILE A 35 28.40 -18.75 -5.09
N LEU A 36 27.82 -18.39 -3.94
CA LEU A 36 27.80 -19.29 -2.78
C LEU A 36 27.03 -20.59 -3.04
N ARG A 37 25.97 -20.53 -3.86
CA ARG A 37 25.17 -21.69 -4.25
C ARG A 37 25.89 -22.59 -5.26
N ASP A 38 26.51 -21.98 -6.27
CA ASP A 38 27.00 -22.70 -7.46
C ASP A 38 28.43 -23.25 -7.29
N TYR A 39 29.21 -22.74 -6.34
CA TYR A 39 30.60 -23.14 -6.08
C TYR A 39 30.79 -23.64 -4.64
N PRO A 40 30.35 -24.87 -4.31
CA PRO A 40 30.46 -25.43 -2.96
C PRO A 40 31.92 -25.64 -2.49
N GLU A 41 32.86 -25.74 -3.40
CA GLU A 41 34.28 -25.94 -3.17
C GLU A 41 35.08 -24.67 -2.81
N LEU A 42 34.42 -23.50 -2.76
CA LEU A 42 35.05 -22.24 -2.37
C LEU A 42 35.81 -22.38 -1.06
N ALA A 43 37.00 -21.77 -0.97
CA ALA A 43 37.74 -21.70 0.27
C ALA A 43 36.94 -20.95 1.34
N GLU A 44 37.16 -21.27 2.61
CA GLU A 44 36.39 -20.69 3.73
C GLU A 44 36.43 -19.16 3.74
N GLU A 45 37.58 -18.58 3.50
CA GLU A 45 37.78 -17.13 3.41
C GLU A 45 36.94 -16.50 2.28
N GLU A 46 36.80 -17.20 1.15
CA GLU A 46 36.01 -16.73 0.02
C GLU A 46 34.51 -16.82 0.30
N ARG A 47 34.07 -17.91 0.95
CA ARG A 47 32.68 -18.05 1.41
C ARG A 47 32.30 -16.92 2.37
N VAL A 48 33.16 -16.63 3.34
CA VAL A 48 32.96 -15.51 4.29
C VAL A 48 32.88 -14.19 3.54
N ARG A 49 33.78 -13.94 2.57
CA ARG A 49 33.79 -12.70 1.77
C ARG A 49 32.48 -12.48 1.00
N PHE A 50 31.93 -13.52 0.36
CA PHE A 50 30.66 -13.42 -0.36
C PHE A 50 29.47 -13.26 0.57
N ALA A 51 29.45 -13.97 1.71
CA ALA A 51 28.41 -13.83 2.72
C ALA A 51 28.39 -12.40 3.30
N GLU A 52 29.56 -11.86 3.67
CA GLU A 52 29.66 -10.47 4.13
C GLU A 52 29.23 -9.47 3.06
N LYS A 53 29.53 -9.73 1.78
CA LYS A 53 29.09 -8.86 0.68
C LYS A 53 27.57 -8.83 0.58
N ALA A 54 26.89 -9.96 0.75
CA ALA A 54 25.44 -10.02 0.78
C ALA A 54 24.86 -9.27 2.01
N LEU A 55 25.43 -9.49 3.19
CA LEU A 55 25.01 -8.82 4.43
C LEU A 55 25.22 -7.31 4.39
N ARG A 56 26.33 -6.82 3.82
CA ARG A 56 26.56 -5.39 3.57
C ARG A 56 25.52 -4.80 2.62
N GLY A 57 25.07 -5.58 1.63
CA GLY A 57 23.95 -5.21 0.76
C GLY A 57 22.65 -5.01 1.55
N CYS A 58 22.30 -5.93 2.46
CA CYS A 58 21.14 -5.79 3.34
C CYS A 58 21.20 -4.50 4.18
N ALA A 59 22.34 -4.23 4.82
CA ALA A 59 22.51 -3.04 5.65
C ALA A 59 22.39 -1.75 4.83
N ARG A 60 22.90 -1.74 3.60
CA ARG A 60 22.77 -0.61 2.69
C ARG A 60 21.31 -0.38 2.27
N LEU A 61 20.59 -1.44 1.92
CA LEU A 61 19.16 -1.35 1.61
C LEU A 61 18.35 -0.81 2.79
N GLU A 62 18.63 -1.27 4.01
CA GLU A 62 17.97 -0.76 5.21
C GLU A 62 18.19 0.76 5.37
N ALA A 63 19.43 1.22 5.24
CA ALA A 63 19.76 2.64 5.34
C ALA A 63 19.07 3.48 4.25
N SER A 64 19.06 2.97 3.00
CA SER A 64 18.40 3.65 1.88
C SER A 64 16.89 3.71 2.04
N VAL A 65 16.24 2.66 2.54
CA VAL A 65 14.79 2.68 2.86
C VAL A 65 14.48 3.72 3.94
N ARG A 66 15.27 3.76 5.02
CA ARG A 66 15.09 4.76 6.10
C ARG A 66 15.24 6.19 5.56
N HIS A 67 16.30 6.44 4.79
CA HIS A 67 16.54 7.75 4.18
C HIS A 67 15.44 8.16 3.21
N LEU A 68 14.93 7.24 2.39
CA LEU A 68 13.81 7.50 1.49
C LEU A 68 12.54 7.89 2.26
N GLY A 69 12.29 7.23 3.39
CA GLY A 69 11.23 7.63 4.31
C GLY A 69 11.40 9.08 4.77
N ASP A 70 12.58 9.43 5.30
CA ASP A 70 12.85 10.76 5.83
C ASP A 70 12.72 11.88 4.76
N VAL A 71 13.13 11.61 3.51
CA VAL A 71 13.04 12.58 2.41
C VAL A 71 11.59 12.76 1.92
N LEU A 72 10.82 11.68 1.79
CA LEU A 72 9.45 11.74 1.27
C LEU A 72 8.43 12.29 2.29
N TYR A 73 8.72 12.23 3.59
CA TYR A 73 7.86 12.83 4.63
C TYR A 73 8.22 14.29 4.98
N ALA A 74 9.26 14.86 4.36
CA ALA A 74 9.66 16.27 4.55
C ALA A 74 8.99 17.24 3.56
N ASP A 75 8.61 16.78 2.36
CA ASP A 75 7.90 17.60 1.37
C ASP A 75 6.40 17.33 1.43
N LYS A 76 5.70 18.13 2.22
CA LYS A 76 4.24 18.26 2.12
C LYS A 76 3.88 19.42 1.20
N ASP A 77 2.95 19.10 0.31
CA ASP A 77 2.09 19.96 -0.50
C ASP A 77 2.52 20.21 -1.95
N ALA A 78 1.89 19.47 -2.87
CA ALA A 78 1.05 20.03 -3.94
C ALA A 78 0.63 18.94 -4.94
N ALA A 79 -0.68 18.72 -5.11
CA ALA A 79 -1.24 18.36 -6.42
C ALA A 79 -2.74 18.66 -6.47
N THR A 80 -3.10 19.65 -7.28
CA THR A 80 -4.45 20.00 -7.71
C THR A 80 -4.96 18.94 -8.70
N ARG A 81 -6.18 18.41 -8.51
CA ARG A 81 -6.81 17.42 -9.39
C ARG A 81 -7.78 18.04 -10.40
N ALA A 82 -7.78 17.51 -11.62
CA ALA A 82 -8.89 17.64 -12.57
C ALA A 82 -9.94 16.55 -12.29
N LYS A 83 -11.23 16.89 -12.41
CA LYS A 83 -12.37 16.00 -12.13
C LYS A 83 -12.50 14.89 -13.18
N PRO A 84 -12.45 13.59 -12.83
CA PRO A 84 -12.93 12.51 -13.67
C PRO A 84 -14.44 12.30 -13.47
N THR A 85 -15.05 11.73 -14.50
CA THR A 85 -16.46 11.29 -14.60
C THR A 85 -16.81 10.26 -13.50
N PRO A 86 -18.07 10.15 -13.02
CA PRO A 86 -18.42 9.25 -11.93
C PRO A 86 -18.05 7.81 -12.27
N SER A 87 -17.05 7.27 -11.59
CA SER A 87 -16.57 5.92 -11.82
C SER A 87 -17.55 4.90 -11.22
N GLU A 88 -17.57 3.68 -11.78
CA GLU A 88 -18.31 2.54 -11.21
C GLU A 88 -17.97 2.30 -9.72
N HIS A 89 -16.85 2.84 -9.22
CA HIS A 89 -16.41 2.71 -7.83
C HIS A 89 -17.30 3.45 -6.82
N ALA A 90 -18.06 4.47 -7.24
CA ALA A 90 -18.93 5.21 -6.31
C ALA A 90 -19.99 4.30 -5.65
N LYS A 91 -20.46 3.27 -6.36
CA LYS A 91 -21.44 2.29 -5.85
C LYS A 91 -20.89 1.44 -4.69
N ARG A 92 -19.57 1.39 -4.54
CA ARG A 92 -18.83 0.63 -3.51
C ARG A 92 -18.54 1.44 -2.26
N VAL A 93 -18.97 2.70 -2.21
CA VAL A 93 -18.84 3.58 -1.05
C VAL A 93 -20.24 3.90 -0.54
N LYS A 94 -20.61 3.38 0.64
CA LYS A 94 -21.91 3.67 1.24
C LYS A 94 -21.71 4.53 2.49
N LEU A 95 -22.37 5.68 2.51
CA LEU A 95 -22.36 6.61 3.64
C LEU A 95 -23.56 6.33 4.54
N ASN A 96 -23.31 6.12 5.84
CA ASN A 96 -24.33 6.13 6.88
C ASN A 96 -24.04 7.31 7.81
N TYR A 97 -24.79 8.40 7.61
CA TYR A 97 -24.61 9.65 8.34
C TYR A 97 -24.95 9.54 9.83
N ASP A 98 -25.96 8.75 10.19
CA ASP A 98 -26.40 8.58 11.58
C ASP A 98 -25.29 7.97 12.43
N ASP A 99 -24.53 7.05 11.84
CA ASP A 99 -23.43 6.37 12.50
C ASP A 99 -22.05 6.96 12.22
N ARG A 100 -21.97 7.99 11.37
CA ARG A 100 -20.72 8.48 10.75
C ARG A 100 -19.85 7.33 10.26
N LEU A 101 -20.47 6.40 9.55
CA LEU A 101 -19.84 5.20 9.05
C LEU A 101 -19.75 5.23 7.52
N ILE A 102 -18.58 4.92 6.99
CA ILE A 102 -18.36 4.62 5.57
C ILE A 102 -18.13 3.12 5.44
N ASP A 103 -18.98 2.47 4.65
CA ASP A 103 -18.80 1.09 4.21
C ASP A 103 -18.13 1.09 2.83
N LEU A 104 -16.90 0.57 2.81
CA LEU A 104 -16.05 0.51 1.62
C LEU A 104 -15.94 -0.94 1.15
N ASP A 105 -16.52 -1.23 -0.01
CA ASP A 105 -16.60 -2.57 -0.56
C ASP A 105 -15.52 -2.84 -1.62
N LEU A 106 -14.42 -3.50 -1.24
CA LEU A 106 -13.36 -3.89 -2.18
C LEU A 106 -13.58 -5.28 -2.81
N SER A 107 -14.71 -5.94 -2.52
CA SER A 107 -14.96 -7.31 -2.97
C SER A 107 -14.81 -7.49 -4.48
N GLY A 108 -14.02 -8.49 -4.87
CA GLY A 108 -13.82 -8.89 -6.26
C GLY A 108 -12.96 -7.92 -7.09
N ILE A 109 -12.41 -6.86 -6.49
CA ILE A 109 -11.51 -5.94 -7.18
C ILE A 109 -10.11 -6.57 -7.28
N GLN A 110 -9.50 -6.45 -8.46
CA GLN A 110 -8.09 -6.80 -8.69
C GLN A 110 -7.30 -5.54 -9.05
N PHE A 111 -6.63 -4.94 -8.07
CA PHE A 111 -5.75 -3.79 -8.28
C PHE A 111 -4.45 -4.28 -8.95
N SER A 112 -4.39 -4.16 -10.28
CA SER A 112 -3.25 -4.60 -11.09
C SER A 112 -2.27 -3.48 -11.45
N SER A 113 -2.60 -2.22 -11.17
CA SER A 113 -1.76 -1.05 -11.49
C SER A 113 -1.98 0.11 -10.51
N PRO A 114 -0.98 1.00 -10.32
CA PRO A 114 -1.14 2.25 -9.57
C PRO A 114 -2.27 3.15 -10.08
N GLU A 115 -2.50 3.17 -11.39
CA GLU A 115 -3.53 3.97 -12.04
C GLU A 115 -4.93 3.55 -11.57
N MET A 116 -5.19 2.23 -11.54
CA MET A 116 -6.46 1.69 -11.06
C MET A 116 -6.68 1.97 -9.57
N VAL A 117 -5.63 1.88 -8.77
CA VAL A 117 -5.68 2.26 -7.35
C VAL A 117 -6.04 3.74 -7.23
N ASN A 118 -5.35 4.61 -7.97
CA ASN A 118 -5.62 6.03 -7.93
C ASN A 118 -7.07 6.31 -8.34
N GLU A 119 -7.56 5.76 -9.45
CA GLU A 119 -8.95 5.95 -9.89
C GLU A 119 -9.97 5.59 -8.80
N PHE A 120 -9.79 4.44 -8.14
CA PHE A 120 -10.65 4.03 -7.03
C PHE A 120 -10.57 5.02 -5.86
N PHE A 121 -9.37 5.29 -5.35
CA PHE A 121 -9.19 6.14 -4.18
C PHE A 121 -9.50 7.62 -4.46
N ASP A 122 -9.44 8.07 -5.72
CA ASP A 122 -9.84 9.42 -6.13
C ASP A 122 -11.35 9.58 -6.02
N THR A 123 -12.09 8.53 -6.38
CA THR A 123 -13.54 8.46 -6.19
C THR A 123 -13.89 8.48 -4.70
N VAL A 124 -13.17 7.71 -3.89
CA VAL A 124 -13.36 7.68 -2.44
C VAL A 124 -13.03 9.02 -1.79
N ASP A 125 -11.88 9.63 -2.13
CA ASP A 125 -11.48 10.96 -1.65
C ASP A 125 -12.57 11.99 -1.95
N GLN A 126 -13.08 12.03 -3.19
CA GLN A 126 -14.12 12.98 -3.58
C GLN A 126 -15.40 12.82 -2.74
N ILE A 127 -15.86 11.58 -2.54
CA ILE A 127 -17.05 11.30 -1.75
C ILE A 127 -16.86 11.73 -0.29
N ILE A 128 -15.68 11.48 0.29
CA ILE A 128 -15.38 11.85 1.68
C ILE A 128 -15.23 13.37 1.83
N GLU A 129 -14.49 14.02 0.94
CA GLU A 129 -14.26 15.47 0.98
C GLU A 129 -15.59 16.25 0.90
N ASP A 130 -16.55 15.77 0.09
CA ASP A 130 -17.88 16.35 -0.03
C ASP A 130 -18.69 16.30 1.30
N THR A 131 -18.30 15.45 2.26
CA THR A 131 -18.97 15.35 3.55
C THR A 131 -18.49 16.38 4.59
N GLY A 132 -17.26 16.90 4.46
CA GLY A 132 -16.68 17.86 5.38
C GLY A 132 -16.51 17.39 6.84
N THR A 133 -16.47 16.08 7.11
CA THR A 133 -16.32 15.53 8.47
C THR A 133 -15.50 14.23 8.50
N ASP A 134 -15.13 13.79 9.70
CA ASP A 134 -14.41 12.54 9.93
C ASP A 134 -15.36 11.35 10.15
N TRP A 135 -14.93 10.16 9.74
CA TRP A 135 -15.76 8.96 9.64
C TRP A 135 -15.11 7.72 10.25
N PHE A 136 -15.92 6.79 10.75
CA PHE A 136 -15.51 5.41 10.94
C PHE A 136 -15.55 4.68 9.60
N PHE A 137 -14.62 3.75 9.38
CA PHE A 137 -14.55 2.97 8.16
C PHE A 137 -14.74 1.49 8.49
N VAL A 138 -15.68 0.85 7.80
CA VAL A 138 -15.75 -0.61 7.70
C VAL A 138 -15.37 -0.99 6.27
N VAL A 139 -14.36 -1.85 6.12
CA VAL A 139 -13.80 -2.18 4.81
C VAL A 139 -13.94 -3.67 4.54
N ASN A 140 -14.69 -4.02 3.50
CA ASN A 140 -14.63 -5.38 2.94
C ASN A 140 -13.29 -5.52 2.21
N TYR A 141 -12.38 -6.31 2.76
CA TYR A 141 -11.02 -6.45 2.28
C TYR A 141 -10.83 -7.65 1.32
N ALA A 142 -11.92 -8.20 0.78
CA ALA A 142 -11.92 -9.30 -0.19
C ALA A 142 -11.46 -8.87 -1.60
N CYS A 143 -10.24 -8.32 -1.70
CA CYS A 143 -9.65 -7.82 -2.93
C CYS A 143 -8.27 -8.43 -3.18
N ARG A 144 -7.79 -8.30 -4.42
CA ARG A 144 -6.44 -8.68 -4.81
C ARG A 144 -5.63 -7.44 -5.16
N ILE A 145 -4.40 -7.37 -4.66
CA ILE A 145 -3.46 -6.29 -4.96
C ILE A 145 -2.22 -6.91 -5.56
N TRP A 146 -1.87 -6.54 -6.79
CA TRP A 146 -0.66 -7.00 -7.45
C TRP A 146 0.56 -6.24 -6.91
N PRO A 147 1.78 -6.82 -6.95
CA PRO A 147 2.98 -6.17 -6.42
C PRO A 147 3.21 -4.75 -6.96
N GLU A 148 2.94 -4.53 -8.24
CA GLU A 148 3.09 -3.25 -8.93
C GLU A 148 2.12 -2.17 -8.42
N ALA A 149 0.97 -2.57 -7.89
CA ALA A 149 -0.06 -1.68 -7.35
C ALA A 149 0.03 -1.46 -5.83
N TRP A 150 0.80 -2.31 -5.12
CA TRP A 150 0.84 -2.36 -3.66
C TRP A 150 1.22 -1.04 -3.02
N ILE A 151 2.26 -0.37 -3.51
CA ILE A 151 2.75 0.89 -2.94
C ILE A 151 1.68 1.97 -3.03
N ALA A 152 1.04 2.12 -4.21
CA ALA A 152 -0.05 3.05 -4.39
C ALA A 152 -1.20 2.74 -3.44
N PHE A 153 -1.57 1.45 -3.32
CA PHE A 153 -2.68 1.04 -2.46
C PHE A 153 -2.39 1.37 -0.99
N ALA A 154 -1.23 0.98 -0.48
CA ALA A 154 -0.81 1.23 0.89
C ALA A 154 -0.77 2.74 1.20
N HIS A 155 -0.22 3.54 0.28
CA HIS A 155 -0.14 4.99 0.44
C HIS A 155 -1.54 5.65 0.46
N ARG A 156 -2.42 5.29 -0.49
CA ARG A 156 -3.76 5.88 -0.59
C ARG A 156 -4.66 5.45 0.58
N ALA A 157 -4.62 4.18 0.97
CA ALA A 157 -5.32 3.69 2.16
C ALA A 157 -4.82 4.38 3.44
N LYS A 158 -3.51 4.59 3.56
CA LYS A 158 -2.94 5.30 4.72
C LYS A 158 -3.34 6.78 4.74
N LYS A 159 -3.35 7.46 3.59
CA LYS A 159 -3.79 8.86 3.46
C LYS A 159 -5.21 9.02 4.00
N ILE A 160 -6.16 8.20 3.55
CA ILE A 160 -7.55 8.26 4.04
C ILE A 160 -7.62 8.07 5.56
N ASN A 161 -6.89 7.08 6.08
CA ASN A 161 -6.88 6.81 7.52
C ASN A 161 -6.36 7.99 8.34
N VAL A 162 -5.36 8.72 7.84
CA VAL A 162 -4.79 9.88 8.55
C VAL A 162 -5.65 11.13 8.38
N SER A 163 -6.28 11.31 7.22
CA SER A 163 -7.00 12.54 6.89
C SER A 163 -8.45 12.55 7.37
N PHE A 164 -9.11 11.40 7.45
CA PHE A 164 -10.57 11.35 7.62
C PHE A 164 -11.06 10.25 8.58
N SER A 165 -10.19 9.36 9.08
CA SER A 165 -10.64 8.21 9.87
C SER A 165 -10.65 8.47 11.37
N LEU A 166 -11.83 8.26 11.97
CA LEU A 166 -12.03 8.09 13.40
C LEU A 166 -11.61 6.70 13.89
N GLY A 167 -11.58 5.72 12.98
CA GLY A 167 -11.25 4.32 13.23
C GLY A 167 -11.59 3.49 12.00
N THR A 168 -10.74 2.52 11.67
CA THR A 168 -10.91 1.67 10.48
C THR A 168 -10.85 0.22 10.88
N VAL A 169 -11.90 -0.52 10.59
CA VAL A 169 -12.01 -1.97 10.84
C VAL A 169 -12.17 -2.68 9.50
N ARG A 170 -11.43 -3.78 9.33
CA ARG A 170 -11.45 -4.60 8.11
C ARG A 170 -12.18 -5.90 8.39
N TYR A 171 -12.91 -6.37 7.41
CA TYR A 171 -13.48 -7.71 7.43
C TYR A 171 -13.35 -8.37 6.07
N VAL A 172 -13.45 -9.69 6.07
CA VAL A 172 -13.62 -10.51 4.88
C VAL A 172 -14.72 -11.51 5.19
N ASP A 173 -15.70 -11.62 4.31
CA ASP A 173 -16.72 -12.65 4.44
C ASP A 173 -16.15 -13.98 3.92
N VAL A 174 -15.86 -14.92 4.84
CA VAL A 174 -15.23 -16.21 4.51
C VAL A 174 -16.25 -17.22 3.92
N SER A 175 -17.47 -16.77 3.61
CA SER A 175 -18.51 -17.62 3.00
C SER A 175 -18.18 -18.11 1.58
N ASP A 176 -17.26 -17.44 0.88
CA ASP A 176 -16.82 -17.85 -0.45
C ASP A 176 -15.53 -18.70 -0.43
N ASN A 177 -15.45 -19.70 -1.31
CA ASN A 177 -14.26 -20.52 -1.58
C ASN A 177 -13.08 -19.73 -2.18
N ASP A 178 -13.02 -18.41 -2.00
CA ASP A 178 -11.95 -17.55 -2.50
C ASP A 178 -10.67 -17.78 -1.67
N PRO A 179 -9.60 -18.32 -2.28
CA PRO A 179 -8.32 -18.55 -1.59
C PRO A 179 -7.71 -17.27 -1.01
N TRP A 180 -8.03 -16.11 -1.56
CA TRP A 180 -7.51 -14.82 -1.10
C TRP A 180 -8.29 -14.25 0.07
N ALA A 181 -9.61 -14.48 0.10
CA ALA A 181 -10.40 -14.22 1.29
C ALA A 181 -9.87 -15.01 2.49
N ARG A 182 -9.49 -16.28 2.27
CA ARG A 182 -8.85 -17.11 3.31
C ARG A 182 -7.49 -16.58 3.75
N ALA A 183 -6.63 -16.19 2.81
CA ALA A 183 -5.32 -15.65 3.15
C ALA A 183 -5.42 -14.33 3.94
N ALA A 184 -6.42 -13.49 3.65
CA ALA A 184 -6.68 -12.28 4.43
C ALA A 184 -7.30 -12.59 5.80
N ALA A 185 -8.11 -13.64 5.93
CA ALA A 185 -8.69 -14.07 7.21
C ALA A 185 -7.66 -14.60 8.21
N ASP A 186 -6.46 -14.97 7.77
CA ASP A 186 -5.35 -15.35 8.65
C ASP A 186 -4.68 -14.13 9.32
N ASP A 187 -4.94 -12.90 8.85
CA ASP A 187 -4.48 -11.67 9.50
C ASP A 187 -5.37 -11.37 10.73
N PRO A 188 -4.81 -11.36 11.97
CA PRO A 188 -5.59 -11.15 13.19
C PRO A 188 -6.21 -9.74 13.28
N THR A 189 -5.86 -8.82 12.40
CA THR A 189 -6.45 -7.48 12.29
C THR A 189 -7.67 -7.42 11.36
N ILE A 190 -8.07 -8.56 10.77
CA ILE A 190 -9.20 -8.68 9.85
C ILE A 190 -10.27 -9.59 10.46
N HIS A 191 -11.49 -9.08 10.55
CA HIS A 191 -12.64 -9.85 11.02
C HIS A 191 -13.16 -10.82 9.97
N SER A 192 -13.74 -11.93 10.41
CA SER A 192 -14.33 -12.95 9.54
C SER A 192 -15.75 -12.63 9.07
N SER A 193 -16.36 -11.55 9.56
CA SER A 193 -17.68 -11.10 9.16
C SER A 193 -17.85 -9.59 9.23
N ARG A 194 -18.82 -9.08 8.47
CA ARG A 194 -19.20 -7.65 8.51
C ARG A 194 -19.77 -7.25 9.86
N ASP A 195 -20.55 -8.14 10.47
CA ASP A 195 -21.24 -7.84 11.73
C ASP A 195 -20.25 -7.72 12.90
N ASP A 196 -19.22 -8.55 12.93
CA ASP A 196 -18.15 -8.45 13.94
C ASP A 196 -17.38 -7.13 13.79
N ALA A 197 -17.08 -6.73 12.55
CA ALA A 197 -16.43 -5.46 12.29
C ALA A 197 -17.29 -4.25 12.70
N LEU A 198 -18.60 -4.31 12.49
CA LEU A 198 -19.53 -3.27 12.94
C LEU A 198 -19.66 -3.24 14.47
N ALA A 199 -19.60 -4.39 15.14
CA ALA A 199 -19.59 -4.46 16.59
C ALA A 199 -18.35 -3.78 17.18
N GLU A 200 -17.17 -3.97 16.58
CA GLU A 200 -15.94 -3.27 16.99
C GLU A 200 -16.04 -1.76 16.80
N ILE A 201 -16.55 -1.30 15.65
CA ILE A 201 -16.78 0.15 15.42
C ILE A 201 -17.76 0.71 16.46
N SER A 202 -18.82 -0.03 16.78
CA SER A 202 -19.79 0.39 17.80
C SER A 202 -19.13 0.52 19.17
N ALA A 203 -18.26 -0.41 19.55
CA ALA A 203 -17.48 -0.33 20.78
C ALA A 203 -16.53 0.88 20.78
N MET A 204 -15.84 1.17 19.67
CA MET A 204 -14.98 2.35 19.52
C MET A 204 -15.77 3.66 19.69
N ARG A 205 -16.99 3.73 19.15
CA ARG A 205 -17.88 4.88 19.30
C ARG A 205 -18.29 5.09 20.75
N SER A 206 -18.73 4.02 21.43
CA SER A 206 -19.14 4.10 22.84
C SER A 206 -17.98 4.46 23.77
N GLY A 207 -16.76 4.01 23.47
CA GLY A 207 -15.55 4.35 24.24
C GLY A 207 -15.12 5.81 24.11
N ARG A 208 -15.46 6.49 23.01
CA ARG A 208 -15.19 7.91 22.76
C ARG A 208 -16.25 8.87 23.29
N SER A 209 -17.44 8.38 23.63
CA SER A 209 -18.55 9.20 24.18
C SER A 209 -18.47 9.43 25.71
N ARG A 210 -17.31 9.19 26.34
CA ARG A 210 -17.05 9.48 27.77
C ARG A 210 -16.03 10.59 27.94
#